data_AF-A0A8T4SL53-F1
#
_entry.id   AF-A0A8T4SL53-F1
#
_cell.length_a   1.000
_cell.length_b   1.000
_cell.length_c   1.000
_cell.angle_alpha   90.00
_cell.angle_beta   90.00
_cell.angle_gamma   90.00
#
_symmetry.space_group_name_H-M   'P 1'
#
loop_
_entity.id
_entity.type
_entity.pdbx_description
1 polymer ?
#
loop_
_entity_poly.entity_id
_entity_poly.type
_entity_poly.pdbx_seq_one_letter_code
_entity_poly.pdbx_strand_id
1 'polypeptide(L)'
;MNIKNQRRLAGQVMHCSPHRVTFDQTRLSDIKEAITKADIRGLVREGVIKSNPVESNSQGRQRMRRVKKKRGKGQGKRKGSWGARVSRKERWIATIRSQRTLISALREKGLVENKVYRDLYLKAKGGFFRNKRHIKLYIEENKLMKHGKT
;
A
#
# COMPACT_ATOMS: atom_id res chain seq x y z
N MET A 1 -21.28 23.37 -38.07
CA MET A 1 -19.83 23.57 -37.81
C MET A 1 -19.25 22.32 -37.12
N ASN A 2 -18.17 21.72 -37.63
CA ASN A 2 -17.62 20.45 -37.11
C ASN A 2 -16.16 20.63 -36.64
N ILE A 3 -15.92 20.47 -35.33
CA ILE A 3 -14.63 20.72 -34.65
C ILE A 3 -14.09 19.45 -33.97
N LYS A 4 -14.64 18.28 -34.33
CA LYS A 4 -14.32 16.99 -33.71
C LYS A 4 -12.85 16.59 -33.94
N ASN A 5 -12.32 16.88 -35.14
CA ASN A 5 -10.94 16.53 -35.49
C ASN A 5 -9.92 17.36 -34.70
N GLN A 6 -10.16 18.66 -34.59
CA GLN A 6 -9.34 19.57 -33.79
C GLN A 6 -9.38 19.17 -32.31
N ARG A 7 -10.55 18.77 -31.80
CA ARG A 7 -10.69 18.29 -30.41
C ARG A 7 -9.91 17.00 -30.17
N ARG A 8 -9.92 16.09 -31.15
CA ARG A 8 -9.11 14.86 -31.12
C ARG A 8 -7.61 15.17 -31.19
N LEU A 9 -7.18 16.04 -32.09
CA LEU A 9 -5.78 16.45 -32.24
C LEU A 9 -5.27 17.17 -31.00
N ALA A 10 -6.06 18.08 -30.43
CA ALA A 10 -5.76 18.77 -29.18
C ALA A 10 -5.61 17.80 -28.01
N GLY A 11 -6.51 16.80 -27.90
CA GLY A 11 -6.38 15.74 -26.90
C GLY A 11 -5.07 14.94 -27.04
N GLN A 12 -4.67 14.62 -28.27
CA GLN A 12 -3.40 13.94 -28.54
C GLN A 12 -2.19 14.81 -28.19
N VAL A 13 -2.22 16.10 -28.52
CA VAL A 13 -1.14 17.05 -28.25
C VAL A 13 -0.98 17.32 -26.75
N MET A 14 -2.10 17.45 -26.02
CA MET A 14 -2.10 17.71 -24.57
C MET A 14 -2.10 16.43 -23.72
N HIS A 15 -2.00 15.25 -24.36
CA HIS A 15 -2.06 13.94 -23.70
C HIS A 15 -3.27 13.77 -22.76
N CYS A 16 -4.44 14.28 -23.17
CA CYS A 16 -5.68 14.21 -22.40
C CYS A 16 -6.83 13.66 -23.24
N SER A 17 -7.91 13.23 -22.56
CA SER A 17 -9.14 12.84 -23.25
C SER A 17 -9.68 14.01 -24.09
N PRO A 18 -10.16 13.79 -25.33
CA PRO A 18 -10.82 14.82 -26.12
C PRO A 18 -12.00 15.48 -25.39
N HIS A 19 -12.66 14.76 -24.48
CA HIS A 19 -13.75 15.29 -23.66
C HIS A 19 -13.30 16.33 -22.64
N ARG A 20 -12.01 16.36 -22.27
CA ARG A 20 -11.43 17.35 -21.35
C ARG A 20 -10.95 18.61 -22.07
N VAL A 21 -10.99 18.64 -23.40
CA VAL A 21 -10.54 19.78 -24.18
C VAL A 21 -11.66 20.81 -24.28
N THR A 22 -11.38 22.02 -23.81
CA THR A 22 -12.26 23.19 -23.92
C THR A 22 -11.69 24.18 -24.93
N PHE A 23 -12.58 24.79 -25.69
CA PHE A 23 -12.26 25.80 -26.70
C PHE A 23 -12.83 27.14 -26.27
N ASP A 24 -12.07 28.20 -26.52
CA ASP A 24 -12.60 29.56 -26.48
C ASP A 24 -13.66 29.73 -27.58
N GLN A 25 -14.84 30.24 -27.21
CA GLN A 25 -15.96 30.44 -28.12
C GLN A 25 -15.75 31.67 -29.02
N THR A 26 -14.93 32.62 -28.60
CA THR A 26 -14.67 33.87 -29.34
C THR A 26 -13.75 33.65 -30.54
N ARG A 27 -12.81 32.71 -30.43
CA ARG A 27 -11.78 32.40 -31.45
C ARG A 27 -12.03 31.07 -32.18
N LEU A 28 -13.30 30.73 -32.38
CA LEU A 28 -13.70 29.49 -33.05
C LEU A 28 -13.30 29.42 -34.54
N SER A 29 -13.16 30.57 -35.20
CA SER A 29 -12.62 30.70 -36.56
C SER A 29 -11.19 30.15 -36.64
N ASP A 30 -10.31 30.64 -35.76
CA ASP A 30 -8.89 30.33 -35.74
C ASP A 30 -8.64 28.85 -35.43
N ILE A 31 -9.45 28.30 -34.51
CA ILE A 31 -9.41 26.86 -34.19
C ILE A 31 -9.81 26.01 -35.40
N LYS A 32 -10.75 26.47 -36.23
CA LYS A 32 -11.18 25.74 -37.42
C LYS A 32 -10.09 25.70 -38.49
N GLU A 33 -9.36 26.80 -38.66
CA GLU A 33 -8.25 26.94 -39.61
C GLU A 33 -7.02 26.12 -39.20
N ALA A 34 -6.86 25.79 -37.91
CA ALA A 34 -5.81 24.92 -37.42
C ALA A 34 -6.02 23.45 -37.86
N ILE A 35 -5.28 23.02 -38.88
CA ILE A 35 -5.33 21.65 -39.42
C ILE A 35 -4.22 20.78 -38.81
N THR A 36 -3.03 21.34 -38.60
CA THR A 36 -1.86 20.56 -38.16
C THR A 36 -1.71 20.50 -36.65
N LYS A 37 -0.92 19.54 -36.15
CA LYS A 37 -0.55 19.49 -34.72
C LYS A 37 0.31 20.67 -34.30
N ALA A 38 1.03 21.32 -35.23
CA ALA A 38 1.84 22.49 -34.92
C ALA A 38 0.97 23.71 -34.61
N ASP A 39 -0.07 23.94 -35.41
CA ASP A 39 -1.03 25.03 -35.22
C ASP A 39 -1.80 24.86 -33.91
N ILE A 40 -2.26 23.63 -33.62
CA ILE A 40 -2.90 23.30 -32.35
C ILE A 40 -1.96 23.53 -31.16
N ARG A 41 -0.65 23.25 -31.28
CA ARG A 41 0.32 23.60 -30.22
C ARG A 41 0.44 25.11 -30.02
N GLY A 42 0.36 25.90 -31.09
CA GLY A 42 0.31 27.36 -31.03
C GLY A 42 -0.90 27.86 -30.24
N LEU A 43 -2.09 27.38 -30.60
CA LEU A 43 -3.35 27.75 -29.93
C LEU A 43 -3.43 27.28 -28.48
N VAL A 44 -2.78 26.17 -28.13
CA VAL A 44 -2.63 25.73 -26.73
C VAL A 44 -1.70 26.66 -25.95
N ARG A 45 -0.59 27.12 -26.55
CA ARG A 45 0.34 28.08 -25.92
C ARG A 45 -0.33 29.44 -25.69
N GLU A 46 -1.14 29.90 -26.63
CA GLU A 46 -1.95 31.12 -26.50
C GLU A 46 -3.11 30.97 -25.50
N GLY A 47 -3.44 29.75 -25.07
CA GLY A 47 -4.53 29.48 -24.13
C GLY A 47 -5.92 29.48 -24.76
N VAL A 48 -6.03 29.49 -26.09
CA VAL A 48 -7.31 29.35 -26.82
C VAL A 48 -7.89 27.95 -26.66
N ILE A 49 -7.02 26.95 -26.60
CA ILE A 49 -7.35 25.55 -26.33
C ILE A 49 -6.82 25.19 -24.94
N LYS A 50 -7.71 24.75 -24.04
CA LYS A 50 -7.35 24.38 -22.67
C LYS A 50 -7.77 22.95 -22.36
N SER A 51 -7.08 22.32 -21.41
CA SER A 51 -7.49 21.04 -20.83
C SER A 51 -8.09 21.26 -19.45
N ASN A 52 -9.34 20.85 -19.24
CA ASN A 52 -9.95 20.82 -17.91
C ASN A 52 -9.18 19.85 -17.01
N PRO A 53 -8.98 20.18 -15.71
CA PRO A 53 -8.34 19.26 -14.77
C PRO A 53 -9.14 17.96 -14.63
N VAL A 54 -8.46 16.89 -14.19
CA VAL A 54 -9.12 15.62 -13.92
C VAL A 54 -9.95 15.77 -12.65
N GLU A 55 -11.24 15.47 -12.75
CA GLU A 55 -12.10 15.34 -11.57
C GLU A 55 -11.67 14.12 -10.75
N SER A 56 -11.40 14.33 -9.46
CA SER A 56 -11.01 13.26 -8.55
C SER A 56 -12.01 13.12 -7.42
N ASN A 57 -12.29 11.88 -7.04
CA ASN A 57 -13.19 11.60 -5.93
C ASN A 57 -12.48 11.82 -4.59
N SER A 58 -13.09 12.61 -3.71
CA SER A 58 -12.54 12.85 -2.37
C SER A 58 -12.44 11.57 -1.53
N GLN A 59 -11.26 11.29 -1.01
CA GLN A 59 -11.00 10.18 -0.10
C GLN A 59 -11.20 10.52 1.39
N GLY A 60 -11.61 11.75 1.73
CA GLY A 60 -11.68 12.24 3.12
C GLY A 60 -12.50 11.33 4.04
N ARG A 61 -13.72 10.97 3.64
CA ARG A 61 -14.60 10.07 4.42
C ARG A 61 -13.99 8.68 4.61
N GLN A 62 -13.31 8.16 3.59
CA GLN A 62 -12.65 6.85 3.67
C GLN A 62 -11.48 6.88 4.66
N ARG A 63 -10.67 7.94 4.66
CA ARG A 63 -9.56 8.13 5.60
C ARG A 63 -10.05 8.19 7.04
N MET A 64 -11.09 8.97 7.31
CA MET A 64 -11.71 9.06 8.64
C MET A 64 -12.24 7.70 9.12
N ARG A 65 -12.94 6.95 8.25
CA ARG A 65 -13.39 5.59 8.57
C ARG A 65 -12.22 4.64 8.82
N ARG A 66 -11.10 4.75 8.08
CA ARG A 66 -9.91 3.90 8.26
C ARG A 66 -9.26 4.13 9.63
N VAL A 67 -9.14 5.39 10.06
CA VAL A 67 -8.62 5.75 11.40
C VAL A 67 -9.51 5.14 12.49
N LYS A 68 -10.84 5.30 12.40
CA LYS A 68 -11.78 4.69 13.35
C LYS A 68 -11.66 3.16 13.38
N LYS A 69 -11.55 2.52 12.20
CA LYS A 69 -11.38 1.06 12.08
C LYS A 69 -10.07 0.53 12.68
N LYS A 70 -9.00 1.34 12.74
CA LYS A 70 -7.71 0.97 13.36
C LYS A 70 -7.84 0.80 14.88
N ARG A 71 -8.72 1.56 15.54
CA ARG A 71 -8.98 1.48 16.98
C ARG A 71 -9.77 0.22 17.39
N GLY A 72 -10.44 -0.43 16.43
CA GLY A 72 -11.18 -1.66 16.68
C GLY A 72 -12.49 -1.73 15.90
N LYS A 73 -13.06 -2.92 15.81
CA LYS A 73 -14.39 -3.17 15.23
C LYS A 73 -15.17 -4.12 16.13
N GLY A 74 -16.40 -3.75 16.48
CA GLY A 74 -17.35 -4.62 17.17
C GLY A 74 -17.79 -5.82 16.32
N GLN A 75 -18.44 -6.81 16.96
CA GLN A 75 -18.85 -8.06 16.33
C GLN A 75 -19.94 -7.86 15.26
N GLY A 76 -20.95 -7.01 15.52
CA GLY A 76 -22.06 -6.77 14.58
C GLY A 76 -21.68 -6.10 13.25
N LYS A 77 -20.44 -5.63 13.09
CA LYS A 77 -19.91 -5.13 11.80
C LYS A 77 -19.12 -6.18 11.02
N ARG A 78 -19.03 -7.42 11.53
CA ARG A 78 -18.30 -8.54 10.91
C ARG A 78 -19.32 -9.45 10.24
N LYS A 79 -19.18 -9.65 8.92
CA LYS A 79 -20.15 -10.42 8.10
C LYS A 79 -19.63 -11.79 7.63
N GLY A 80 -18.43 -12.19 8.05
CA GLY A 80 -17.81 -13.45 7.61
C GLY A 80 -17.45 -14.34 8.80
N SER A 81 -17.23 -15.62 8.53
CA SER A 81 -16.82 -16.60 9.55
C SER A 81 -15.49 -16.20 10.20
N TRP A 82 -15.22 -16.73 11.40
CA TRP A 82 -14.04 -16.37 12.19
C TRP A 82 -12.71 -16.57 11.43
N GLY A 83 -12.61 -17.64 10.63
CA GLY A 83 -11.43 -17.95 9.83
C GLY A 83 -11.32 -17.20 8.50
N ALA A 84 -12.40 -16.57 8.02
CA ALA A 84 -12.42 -15.92 6.70
C ALA A 84 -11.57 -14.63 6.65
N ARG A 85 -11.34 -13.98 7.80
CA ARG A 85 -10.55 -12.73 7.87
C ARG A 85 -9.06 -12.97 8.01
N VAL A 86 -8.70 -14.00 8.76
CA VAL A 86 -7.34 -14.53 8.93
C VAL A 86 -7.49 -16.02 9.16
N SER A 87 -6.97 -16.81 8.24
CA SER A 87 -7.05 -18.26 8.32
C SER A 87 -6.21 -18.82 9.48
N ARG A 88 -6.52 -20.05 9.90
CA ARG A 88 -5.73 -20.75 10.93
C ARG A 88 -4.27 -20.90 10.51
N LYS A 89 -4.02 -21.20 9.23
CA LYS A 89 -2.69 -21.38 8.65
C LYS A 89 -1.89 -20.07 8.62
N GLU A 90 -2.50 -18.97 8.18
CA GLU A 90 -1.83 -17.66 8.19
C GLU A 90 -1.47 -17.21 9.60
N ARG A 91 -2.37 -17.42 10.58
CA ARG A 91 -2.10 -17.13 11.98
C ARG A 91 -0.91 -17.94 12.50
N TRP A 92 -0.87 -19.24 12.21
CA TRP A 92 0.25 -20.11 12.58
C TRP A 92 1.57 -19.63 11.95
N ILE A 93 1.57 -19.37 10.65
CA ILE A 93 2.75 -18.89 9.91
C ILE A 93 3.27 -17.58 10.50
N ALA A 94 2.40 -16.62 10.78
CA ALA A 94 2.79 -15.34 11.38
C ALA A 94 3.41 -15.54 12.77
N THR A 95 2.80 -16.38 13.61
CA THR A 95 3.31 -16.70 14.96
C THR A 95 4.69 -17.38 14.90
N ILE A 96 4.83 -18.47 14.14
CA ILE A 96 6.08 -19.24 14.10
C ILE A 96 7.23 -18.47 13.48
N ARG A 97 6.99 -17.68 12.40
CA ARG A 97 8.02 -16.82 11.80
C ARG A 97 8.51 -15.79 12.80
N SER A 98 7.58 -15.12 13.48
CA SER A 98 7.89 -14.12 14.50
C SER A 98 8.76 -14.69 15.65
N GLN A 99 8.47 -15.91 16.08
CA GLN A 99 9.26 -16.64 17.08
C GLN A 99 10.65 -17.03 16.57
N ARG A 100 10.74 -17.62 15.37
CA ARG A 100 12.01 -18.05 14.77
C ARG A 100 12.95 -16.89 14.46
N THR A 101 12.41 -15.76 14.01
CA THR A 101 13.20 -14.53 13.81
C THR A 101 13.81 -14.06 15.13
N LEU A 102 13.07 -14.11 16.24
CA LEU A 102 13.63 -13.77 17.56
C LEU A 102 14.75 -14.74 17.96
N ILE A 103 14.50 -16.05 17.87
CA ILE A 103 15.49 -17.08 18.26
C ILE A 103 16.77 -16.96 17.40
N SER A 104 16.64 -16.69 16.10
CA SER A 104 17.78 -16.49 15.20
C SER A 104 18.57 -15.23 15.56
N ALA A 105 17.87 -14.12 15.83
CA ALA A 105 18.50 -12.87 16.27
C ALA A 105 19.24 -13.00 17.61
N LEU A 106 18.75 -13.85 18.54
CA LEU A 106 19.44 -14.12 19.80
C LEU A 106 20.75 -14.89 19.60
N ARG A 107 20.77 -15.85 18.66
CA ARG A 107 21.99 -16.57 18.28
C ARG A 107 22.99 -15.66 17.58
N GLU A 108 22.53 -14.85 16.62
CA GLU A 108 23.38 -13.90 15.88
C GLU A 108 24.06 -12.89 16.82
N LYS A 109 23.38 -12.48 17.89
CA LYS A 109 23.94 -11.61 18.93
C LYS A 109 24.85 -12.34 19.94
N GLY A 110 25.02 -13.65 19.82
CA GLY A 110 25.80 -14.46 20.75
C GLY A 110 25.19 -14.58 22.16
N LEU A 111 23.93 -14.18 22.35
CA LEU A 111 23.25 -14.21 23.65
C LEU A 111 22.81 -15.62 24.05
N VAL A 112 22.76 -16.54 23.08
CA VAL A 112 22.31 -17.92 23.26
C VAL A 112 23.28 -18.85 22.53
N GLU A 113 23.65 -19.96 23.16
CA GLU A 113 24.51 -20.98 22.57
C GLU A 113 23.78 -21.75 21.44
N ASN A 114 24.53 -22.30 20.48
CA ASN A 114 23.99 -23.10 19.37
C ASN A 114 23.12 -24.28 19.82
N LYS A 115 23.48 -24.96 20.93
CA LYS A 115 22.69 -26.07 21.49
C LYS A 115 21.31 -25.58 21.95
N VAL A 116 21.30 -24.48 22.71
CA VAL A 116 20.07 -23.85 23.20
C VAL A 116 19.22 -23.31 22.04
N TYR A 117 19.83 -22.69 21.03
CA TYR A 117 19.14 -22.25 19.82
C TYR A 117 18.34 -23.39 19.17
N ARG A 118 18.97 -24.57 19.02
CA ARG A 118 18.33 -25.74 18.38
C ARG A 118 17.15 -26.26 19.20
N ASP A 119 17.29 -26.32 20.52
CA ASP A 119 16.20 -26.71 21.43
C ASP A 119 15.02 -25.72 21.37
N LEU A 120 15.28 -24.43 21.48
CA LEU A 120 14.26 -23.38 21.36
C LEU A 120 13.55 -23.44 20.00
N TYR A 121 14.28 -23.71 18.92
CA TYR A 121 13.73 -23.81 17.58
C TYR A 121 12.79 -25.01 17.42
N LEU A 122 13.15 -26.17 17.99
CA LEU A 122 12.32 -27.38 17.99
C LEU A 122 11.06 -27.19 18.85
N LYS A 123 11.19 -26.59 20.03
CA LYS A 123 10.05 -26.24 20.89
C LYS A 123 9.09 -25.25 20.21
N ALA A 124 9.63 -24.26 19.50
CA ALA A 124 8.82 -23.36 18.68
C ALA A 124 8.08 -24.12 17.56
N LYS A 125 8.75 -25.04 16.85
CA LYS A 125 8.12 -25.89 15.82
C LYS A 125 6.94 -26.69 16.39
N GLY A 126 7.07 -27.19 17.62
CA GLY A 126 6.03 -27.94 18.33
C GLY A 126 4.89 -27.07 18.90
N GLY A 127 4.97 -25.74 18.81
CA GLY A 127 3.92 -24.85 19.32
C GLY A 127 3.96 -24.63 20.85
N PHE A 128 5.07 -24.97 21.51
CA PHE A 128 5.24 -24.78 22.94
C PHE A 128 5.11 -23.29 23.35
N PHE A 129 5.62 -22.39 22.52
CA PHE A 129 5.59 -20.95 22.80
C PHE A 129 4.32 -20.27 22.27
N ARG A 130 3.72 -19.41 23.11
CA ARG A 130 2.50 -18.65 22.76
C ARG A 130 2.82 -17.38 21.97
N ASN A 131 3.91 -16.71 22.34
CA ASN A 131 4.36 -15.44 21.75
C ASN A 131 5.86 -15.23 22.04
N LYS A 132 6.43 -14.13 21.53
CA LYS A 132 7.85 -13.76 21.77
C LYS A 132 8.18 -13.58 23.25
N ARG A 133 7.24 -13.09 24.06
CA ARG A 133 7.44 -12.87 25.50
C ARG A 133 7.59 -14.19 26.24
N HIS A 134 6.80 -15.21 25.88
CA HIS A 134 6.92 -16.56 26.46
C HIS A 134 8.32 -17.15 26.20
N ILE A 135 8.89 -16.94 25.01
CA ILE A 135 10.27 -17.36 24.71
C ILE A 135 11.27 -16.66 25.64
N LYS A 136 11.16 -15.34 25.80
CA LYS A 136 12.06 -14.57 26.67
C LYS A 136 11.99 -15.04 28.12
N LEU A 137 10.76 -15.20 28.64
CA LEU A 137 10.52 -15.68 29.99
C LEU A 137 11.13 -17.08 30.20
N TYR A 138 10.91 -17.99 29.24
CA TYR A 138 11.47 -19.34 29.29
C TYR A 138 13.01 -19.32 29.34
N ILE A 139 13.65 -18.48 28.53
CA ILE A 139 15.11 -18.32 28.51
C ILE A 139 15.63 -17.81 29.86
N GLU A 140 14.93 -16.85 30.46
CA GLU A 140 15.27 -16.24 31.75
C GLU A 140 15.11 -17.24 32.90
N GLU A 141 13.96 -17.92 33.00
CA GLU A 141 13.67 -18.92 34.03
C GLU A 141 14.67 -20.09 34.00
N ASN A 142 15.06 -20.53 32.81
CA ASN A 142 16.00 -21.64 32.63
C ASN A 142 17.48 -21.19 32.60
N LYS A 143 17.75 -19.89 32.83
CA LYS A 143 19.11 -19.30 32.81
C LYS A 143 19.90 -19.66 31.55
N LEU A 144 19.22 -19.67 30.41
CA LEU A 144 19.77 -20.09 29.11
C LEU A 144 20.49 -18.96 28.37
N MET A 145 20.65 -17.80 29.00
CA MET A 145 21.40 -16.67 28.48
C MET A 145 22.90 -16.90 28.68
N LYS A 146 23.68 -16.67 27.63
CA LYS A 146 25.12 -16.56 27.73
C LYS A 146 25.44 -15.22 28.39
N HIS A 147 25.84 -15.24 29.65
CA HIS A 147 26.52 -14.09 30.25
C HIS A 147 27.91 -14.02 29.61
N GLY A 148 28.20 -12.95 28.89
CA GLY A 148 29.56 -12.70 28.43
C GLY A 148 30.46 -12.67 29.66
N LYS A 149 31.42 -13.60 29.76
CA LYS A 149 32.62 -13.34 30.57
C LYS A 149 33.25 -12.08 29.99
N THR A 150 33.35 -11.04 30.80
CA THR A 150 34.24 -9.91 30.56
C THR A 150 35.66 -10.41 30.41
#